data_AF-A0A937XVQ1-F1
#
_entry.id   AF-A0A937XVQ1-F1
#
_cell.length_a   1.000
_cell.length_b   1.000
_cell.length_c   1.000
_cell.angle_alpha   90.00
_cell.angle_beta   90.00
_cell.angle_gamma   90.00
#
_symmetry.space_group_name_H-M   'P 1'
#
loop_
_entity.id
_entity.type
_entity.pdbx_description
1 polymer ?
#
loop_
_entity_poly.entity_id
_entity_poly.type
_entity_poly.pdbx_seq_one_letter_code
_entity_poly.pdbx_strand_id
1 'polypeptide(L)'
;MIVATAGHVDHGKTSLVRALTGEDTDRLPEEKRRGMSIDLGFAYLPAANGARIAFIDVPGHERFVRNMTAGVQGIDLALLVVAADDGPMPQTREHLQILERLGAPALLAVMSKVDRVTPGRAAEAAREIAAVLAQTRFAGAEILPLSPITGEGMPELRARLEAIAAGVAPRRSMQRLRMHVDRAFVIDGLGLTVTGTVLSGAIAAGDEIRLLPRGLRARVRSLRADSGEAWRALAGQRCALALHGLARGDAERGDTVLDAAPAPLSRLLDVTLDSIPGAKMKEGAVTVQLGTAQHAAKLRRFGPFARLAFATDVCALAGDRLLLRDSGSRTLVASATVLDPAPPARGAAKPQRLAVLAALAGRGPEDAFDALLEAGARMVDAAWFAAAYHLPEAELRRFEQARSLVAFQQRGARHLMRKAAWDAQCQALESAVSDWHRAHPEAVGPKPAEAGAPLAGVVDALLEQGRLARDGPCLRRPDHVPLLSREDETLWQRFAPLLPGEGLRAPRVHELSALLSMEPKAVSDFLNRAARAGRVHRVAANRYFLPGTIGKLVALAAELSAAHPEGFPAREYRDRSALGRNLTIEVLEYLDQAGYTRRTGDLRRMRAPV
;
A
#
# COMPACT_ATOMS: atom_id res chain seq x y z
N MET A 1 23.83 -17.96 -1.57
CA MET A 1 24.01 -17.27 -2.87
C MET A 1 23.41 -18.15 -3.96
N ILE A 2 22.62 -17.58 -4.89
CA ILE A 2 22.07 -18.27 -6.05
C ILE A 2 22.85 -17.88 -7.31
N VAL A 3 23.37 -18.88 -8.01
CA VAL A 3 24.08 -18.76 -9.29
C VAL A 3 23.23 -19.42 -10.37
N ALA A 4 22.89 -18.69 -11.43
CA ALA A 4 22.33 -19.32 -12.63
C ALA A 4 23.40 -19.45 -13.70
N THR A 5 23.57 -20.66 -14.26
CA THR A 5 24.36 -20.81 -15.49
C THR A 5 23.57 -20.24 -16.65
N ALA A 6 24.25 -19.73 -17.67
CA ALA A 6 23.64 -19.29 -18.91
C ALA A 6 24.63 -19.44 -20.05
N GLY A 7 24.16 -19.63 -21.28
CA GLY A 7 25.02 -19.81 -22.45
C GLY A 7 24.41 -20.75 -23.49
N HIS A 8 25.02 -20.79 -24.67
CA HIS A 8 24.57 -21.62 -25.78
C HIS A 8 24.51 -23.11 -25.43
N VAL A 9 23.76 -23.87 -26.23
CA VAL A 9 23.70 -25.34 -26.14
C VAL A 9 25.13 -25.89 -26.31
N ASP A 10 25.45 -26.99 -25.62
CA ASP A 10 26.75 -27.68 -25.73
C ASP A 10 28.01 -26.86 -25.40
N HIS A 11 27.84 -25.69 -24.78
CA HIS A 11 28.96 -24.92 -24.19
C HIS A 11 29.37 -25.42 -22.80
N GLY A 12 28.89 -26.59 -22.34
CA GLY A 12 29.38 -27.23 -21.12
C GLY A 12 28.83 -26.70 -19.79
N LYS A 13 27.65 -26.04 -19.78
CA LYS A 13 26.99 -25.55 -18.54
C LYS A 13 26.78 -26.67 -17.50
N THR A 14 26.12 -27.75 -17.90
CA THR A 14 25.81 -28.92 -17.06
C THR A 14 27.09 -29.62 -16.59
N SER A 15 28.06 -29.83 -17.50
CA SER A 15 29.37 -30.40 -17.16
C SER A 15 30.13 -29.56 -16.14
N LEU A 16 30.07 -28.23 -16.25
CA LEU A 16 30.68 -27.31 -15.30
C LEU A 16 30.03 -27.43 -13.91
N VAL A 17 28.70 -27.42 -13.85
CA VAL A 17 27.96 -27.56 -12.57
C VAL A 17 28.28 -28.91 -11.92
N ARG A 18 28.29 -29.99 -12.70
CA ARG A 18 28.66 -31.32 -12.22
C ARG A 18 30.10 -31.37 -11.71
N ALA A 19 31.05 -30.75 -12.40
CA ALA A 19 32.44 -30.71 -11.96
C ALA A 19 32.63 -29.87 -10.67
N LEU A 20 31.82 -28.84 -10.46
CA LEU A 20 31.84 -28.03 -9.24
C LEU A 20 31.18 -28.72 -8.04
N THR A 21 30.02 -29.34 -8.26
CA THR A 21 29.12 -29.81 -7.18
C THR A 21 29.16 -31.32 -6.97
N GLY A 22 29.58 -32.09 -7.97
CA GLY A 22 29.42 -33.54 -8.01
C GLY A 22 28.01 -34.01 -8.35
N GLU A 23 27.03 -33.11 -8.51
CA GLU A 23 25.63 -33.44 -8.79
C GLU A 23 25.32 -33.39 -10.30
N ASP A 24 24.49 -34.33 -10.76
CA ASP A 24 23.96 -34.34 -12.13
C ASP A 24 22.65 -33.55 -12.19
N THR A 25 22.63 -32.47 -12.98
CA THR A 25 21.49 -31.57 -13.12
C THR A 25 20.46 -32.07 -14.14
N ASP A 26 20.85 -32.92 -15.09
CA ASP A 26 19.96 -33.52 -16.08
C ASP A 26 19.23 -34.72 -15.47
N ARG A 27 18.05 -34.48 -14.90
CA ARG A 27 17.30 -35.50 -14.14
C ARG A 27 16.26 -36.22 -15.00
N LEU A 28 15.80 -35.62 -16.09
CA LEU A 28 14.77 -36.23 -16.93
C LEU A 28 15.38 -37.33 -17.81
N PRO A 29 14.69 -38.48 -18.01
CA PRO A 29 15.16 -39.52 -18.93
C PRO A 29 15.40 -39.01 -20.36
N GLU A 30 14.63 -38.01 -20.78
CA GLU A 30 14.75 -37.37 -22.09
C GLU A 30 16.02 -36.51 -22.21
N GLU A 31 16.41 -35.79 -21.16
CA GLU A 31 17.65 -34.99 -21.11
C GLU A 31 18.86 -35.90 -21.27
N LYS A 32 18.91 -37.00 -20.51
CA LYS A 32 19.99 -38.00 -20.58
C LYS A 32 20.08 -38.67 -21.94
N ARG A 33 18.94 -38.93 -22.59
CA ARG A 33 18.90 -39.55 -23.93
C ARG A 33 19.39 -38.60 -25.01
N ARG A 34 19.06 -37.31 -24.91
CA ARG A 34 19.37 -36.30 -25.95
C ARG A 34 20.67 -35.54 -25.69
N GLY A 35 21.26 -35.67 -24.50
CA GLY A 35 22.46 -34.92 -24.11
C GLY A 35 22.23 -33.42 -24.00
N MET A 36 20.99 -32.99 -23.71
CA MET A 36 20.64 -31.57 -23.61
C MET A 36 19.68 -31.32 -22.46
N SER A 37 19.91 -30.27 -21.67
CA SER A 37 19.00 -29.84 -20.61
C SER A 37 17.71 -29.25 -21.21
N ILE A 38 16.57 -29.67 -20.65
CA ILE A 38 15.21 -29.32 -21.11
C ILE A 38 14.52 -28.47 -20.04
N ASP A 39 14.58 -28.89 -18.78
CA ASP A 39 14.04 -28.17 -17.62
C ASP A 39 15.17 -27.55 -16.79
N LEU A 40 14.80 -26.83 -15.73
CA LEU A 40 15.75 -26.28 -14.77
C LEU A 40 16.39 -27.39 -13.94
N GLY A 41 17.71 -27.47 -13.97
CA GLY A 41 18.50 -28.32 -13.09
C GLY A 41 18.95 -27.58 -11.83
N PHE A 42 19.12 -28.31 -10.72
CA PHE A 42 19.54 -27.72 -9.44
C PHE A 42 20.65 -28.54 -8.82
N ALA A 43 21.68 -27.86 -8.34
CA ALA A 43 22.81 -28.45 -7.63
C ALA A 43 23.32 -27.51 -6.54
N TYR A 44 24.03 -28.05 -5.55
CA TYR A 44 24.48 -27.28 -4.40
C TYR A 44 25.98 -27.47 -4.15
N LEU A 45 26.65 -26.36 -3.84
CA LEU A 45 28.05 -26.35 -3.43
C LEU A 45 28.16 -25.85 -1.99
N PRO A 46 28.69 -26.67 -1.06
CA PRO A 46 29.02 -26.20 0.29
C PRO A 46 30.15 -25.17 0.23
N ALA A 47 29.99 -24.04 0.92
CA ALA A 47 31.05 -23.05 1.09
C ALA A 47 31.75 -23.24 2.45
N ALA A 48 33.02 -22.81 2.54
CA ALA A 48 33.84 -22.99 3.74
C ALA A 48 33.26 -22.34 5.02
N ASN A 49 32.44 -21.29 4.88
CA ASN A 49 31.79 -20.60 5.98
C ASN A 49 30.45 -21.26 6.43
N GLY A 50 30.12 -22.44 5.91
CA GLY A 50 28.86 -23.14 6.20
C GLY A 50 27.65 -22.66 5.38
N ALA A 51 27.82 -21.62 4.54
CA ALA A 51 26.79 -21.22 3.58
C ALA A 51 26.73 -22.20 2.40
N ARG A 52 25.67 -22.09 1.58
CA ARG A 52 25.52 -22.85 0.34
C ARG A 52 25.45 -21.92 -0.87
N ILE A 53 26.12 -22.34 -1.94
CA ILE A 53 25.97 -21.78 -3.28
C ILE A 53 25.02 -22.70 -4.04
N ALA A 54 23.84 -22.19 -4.36
CA ALA A 54 22.84 -22.92 -5.13
C ALA A 54 23.03 -22.62 -6.61
N PHE A 55 23.22 -23.66 -7.42
CA PHE A 55 23.27 -23.57 -8.87
C PHE A 55 21.91 -23.87 -9.48
N ILE A 56 21.51 -23.01 -10.41
CA ILE A 56 20.38 -23.22 -11.31
C ILE A 56 20.95 -23.40 -12.70
N ASP A 57 20.94 -24.65 -13.18
CA ASP A 57 21.38 -24.97 -14.53
C ASP A 57 20.24 -24.69 -15.51
N VAL A 58 20.40 -23.68 -16.36
CA VAL A 58 19.34 -23.28 -17.29
C VAL A 58 19.55 -23.90 -18.68
N PRO A 59 18.47 -24.31 -19.35
CA PRO A 59 18.59 -24.90 -20.69
C PRO A 59 19.07 -23.84 -21.69
N GLY A 60 19.99 -24.26 -22.57
CA GLY A 60 20.66 -23.37 -23.53
C GLY A 60 19.94 -23.17 -24.86
N HIS A 61 18.89 -23.96 -25.12
CA HIS A 61 18.25 -24.04 -26.43
C HIS A 61 17.12 -22.99 -26.56
N GLU A 62 16.99 -22.38 -27.74
CA GLU A 62 15.97 -21.37 -28.07
C GLU A 62 14.53 -21.78 -27.67
N ARG A 63 14.16 -23.06 -27.79
CA ARG A 63 12.82 -23.58 -27.44
C ARG A 63 12.56 -23.57 -25.93
N PHE A 64 13.60 -23.51 -25.12
CA PHE A 64 13.54 -23.61 -23.66
C PHE A 64 13.92 -22.31 -22.95
N VAL A 65 14.02 -21.20 -23.67
CA VAL A 65 14.27 -19.86 -23.08
C VAL A 65 13.19 -19.49 -22.04
N ARG A 66 11.96 -20.01 -22.19
CA ARG A 66 10.90 -19.87 -21.18
C ARG A 66 11.29 -20.50 -19.83
N ASN A 67 11.98 -21.63 -19.84
CA ASN A 67 12.46 -22.29 -18.62
C ASN A 67 13.64 -21.51 -18.03
N MET A 68 14.58 -21.10 -18.88
CA MET A 68 15.69 -20.22 -18.47
C MET A 68 15.20 -18.97 -17.74
N THR A 69 14.18 -18.29 -18.28
CA THR A 69 13.63 -17.07 -17.66
C THR A 69 13.06 -17.30 -16.26
N ALA A 70 12.49 -18.48 -15.99
CA ALA A 70 12.00 -18.83 -14.66
C ALA A 70 13.15 -19.07 -13.66
N GLY A 71 14.27 -19.62 -14.13
CA GLY A 71 15.42 -19.94 -13.29
C GLY A 71 16.32 -18.75 -12.94
N VAL A 72 16.35 -17.71 -13.77
CA VAL A 72 17.22 -16.54 -13.55
C VAL A 72 16.60 -15.46 -12.67
N GLN A 73 15.40 -15.67 -12.13
CA GLN A 73 14.74 -14.70 -11.26
C GLN A 73 15.28 -14.74 -9.85
N GLY A 74 15.67 -13.56 -9.35
CA GLY A 74 16.23 -13.45 -8.02
C GLY A 74 17.53 -14.25 -7.88
N ILE A 75 18.39 -14.26 -8.91
CA ILE A 75 19.76 -14.74 -8.80
C ILE A 75 20.64 -13.65 -8.20
N ASP A 76 21.75 -14.05 -7.56
CA ASP A 76 22.77 -13.12 -7.09
C ASP A 76 23.90 -12.95 -8.13
N LEU A 77 24.18 -14.02 -8.88
CA LEU A 77 25.23 -14.06 -9.89
C LEU A 77 24.77 -14.83 -11.14
N ALA A 78 25.04 -14.30 -12.32
CA ALA A 78 24.96 -15.04 -13.57
C ALA A 78 26.34 -15.61 -13.94
N LEU A 79 26.39 -16.91 -14.28
CA LEU A 79 27.60 -17.56 -14.76
C LEU A 79 27.46 -17.81 -16.28
N LEU A 80 28.04 -16.94 -17.09
CA LEU A 80 27.94 -17.01 -18.55
C LEU A 80 29.00 -17.96 -19.10
N VAL A 81 28.58 -19.14 -19.54
CA VAL A 81 29.48 -20.16 -20.09
C VAL A 81 29.55 -20.05 -21.61
N VAL A 82 30.76 -19.82 -22.10
CA VAL A 82 31.10 -19.73 -23.52
C VAL A 82 32.16 -20.76 -23.85
N ALA A 83 32.02 -21.52 -24.91
CA ALA A 83 33.04 -22.47 -25.32
C ALA A 83 34.14 -21.78 -26.11
N ALA A 84 35.40 -22.12 -25.86
CA ALA A 84 36.57 -21.49 -26.49
C ALA A 84 36.70 -21.85 -27.98
N ASP A 85 36.15 -23.00 -28.40
CA ASP A 85 36.07 -23.41 -29.80
C ASP A 85 35.10 -22.50 -30.58
N ASP A 86 33.87 -22.36 -30.09
CA ASP A 86 32.79 -21.65 -30.79
C ASP A 86 32.79 -20.12 -30.57
N GLY A 87 33.25 -19.65 -29.41
CA GLY A 87 33.09 -18.25 -29.01
C GLY A 87 31.63 -17.86 -28.75
N PRO A 88 31.29 -16.55 -28.71
CA PRO A 88 29.95 -16.08 -28.39
C PRO A 88 28.91 -16.35 -29.50
N MET A 89 28.00 -17.29 -29.22
CA MET A 89 26.91 -17.70 -30.12
C MET A 89 25.61 -16.87 -29.96
N PRO A 90 24.62 -16.97 -30.88
CA PRO A 90 23.38 -16.20 -30.80
C PRO A 90 22.62 -16.35 -29.47
N GLN A 91 22.53 -17.56 -28.92
CA GLN A 91 21.89 -17.84 -27.63
C GLN A 91 22.69 -17.26 -26.45
N THR A 92 24.02 -17.14 -26.57
CA THR A 92 24.84 -16.42 -25.59
C THR A 92 24.40 -14.96 -25.52
N ARG A 93 24.17 -14.33 -26.68
CA ARG A 93 23.68 -12.94 -26.77
C ARG A 93 22.24 -12.81 -26.26
N GLU A 94 21.34 -13.72 -26.61
CA GLU A 94 19.95 -13.71 -26.11
C GLU A 94 19.92 -13.86 -24.58
N HIS A 95 20.67 -14.79 -24.01
CA HIS A 95 20.74 -14.97 -22.56
C HIS A 95 21.32 -13.74 -21.86
N LEU A 96 22.37 -13.13 -22.41
CA LEU A 96 22.95 -11.92 -21.86
C LEU A 96 21.93 -10.77 -21.83
N GLN A 97 21.15 -10.59 -22.89
CA GLN A 97 20.06 -9.62 -22.94
C GLN A 97 19.00 -9.91 -21.86
N ILE A 98 18.60 -11.17 -21.70
CA ILE A 98 17.62 -11.58 -20.68
C ILE A 98 18.13 -11.28 -19.27
N LEU A 99 19.37 -11.67 -18.96
CA LEU A 99 20.02 -11.45 -17.66
C LEU A 99 20.15 -9.96 -17.34
N GLU A 100 20.53 -9.15 -18.34
CA GLU A 100 20.62 -7.71 -18.20
C GLU A 100 19.26 -7.11 -17.84
N ARG A 101 18.23 -7.42 -18.62
CA ARG A 101 16.88 -6.82 -18.47
C ARG A 101 16.15 -7.29 -17.22
N LEU A 102 16.34 -8.54 -16.81
CA LEU A 102 15.83 -9.06 -15.53
C LEU A 102 16.63 -8.58 -14.31
N GLY A 103 17.71 -7.83 -14.53
CA GLY A 103 18.42 -7.15 -13.45
C GLY A 103 19.34 -8.04 -12.63
N ALA A 104 19.91 -9.11 -13.22
CA ALA A 104 20.94 -9.94 -12.57
C ALA A 104 22.07 -9.07 -11.95
N PRO A 105 22.34 -9.12 -10.64
CA PRO A 105 23.21 -8.13 -9.99
C PRO A 105 24.63 -8.10 -10.55
N ALA A 106 25.22 -9.27 -10.77
CA ALA A 106 26.57 -9.46 -11.28
C ALA A 106 26.65 -10.60 -12.31
N LEU A 107 27.73 -10.62 -13.09
CA LEU A 107 28.03 -11.66 -14.06
C LEU A 107 29.50 -12.06 -13.98
N LEU A 108 29.77 -13.36 -14.03
CA LEU A 108 31.10 -13.93 -14.22
C LEU A 108 31.09 -14.74 -15.52
N ALA A 109 32.01 -14.47 -16.43
CA ALA A 109 32.13 -15.22 -17.66
C ALA A 109 33.12 -16.38 -17.48
N VAL A 110 32.75 -17.54 -18.01
CA VAL A 110 33.55 -18.75 -18.00
C VAL A 110 33.79 -19.18 -19.44
N MET A 111 35.06 -19.24 -19.83
CA MET A 111 35.48 -19.77 -21.12
C MET A 111 35.84 -21.24 -20.97
N SER A 112 34.92 -22.12 -21.35
CA SER A 112 35.05 -23.58 -21.25
C SER A 112 35.76 -24.19 -22.46
N LYS A 113 36.10 -25.49 -22.39
CA LYS A 113 36.76 -26.27 -23.46
C LYS A 113 38.12 -25.70 -23.91
N VAL A 114 38.86 -25.05 -23.00
CA VAL A 114 40.20 -24.53 -23.33
C VAL A 114 41.19 -25.64 -23.69
N ASP A 115 40.94 -26.86 -23.22
CA ASP A 115 41.68 -28.07 -23.56
C ASP A 115 41.56 -28.48 -25.05
N ARG A 116 40.57 -27.95 -25.77
CA ARG A 116 40.30 -28.32 -27.18
C ARG A 116 40.85 -27.33 -28.20
N VAL A 117 41.42 -26.21 -27.75
CA VAL A 117 41.85 -25.12 -28.63
C VAL A 117 43.30 -24.72 -28.40
N THR A 118 43.89 -24.05 -29.38
CA THR A 118 45.23 -23.47 -29.23
C THR A 118 45.19 -22.22 -28.35
N PRO A 119 46.31 -21.82 -27.71
CA PRO A 119 46.38 -20.57 -26.94
C PRO A 119 45.97 -19.33 -27.76
N GLY A 120 46.29 -19.31 -29.06
CA GLY A 120 45.87 -18.25 -29.97
C GLY A 120 44.35 -18.16 -30.14
N ARG A 121 43.67 -19.30 -30.34
CA ARG A 121 42.20 -19.34 -30.44
C ARG A 121 41.54 -18.98 -29.11
N ALA A 122 42.08 -19.45 -27.99
CA ALA A 122 41.59 -19.07 -26.65
C ALA A 122 41.68 -17.55 -26.42
N ALA A 123 42.79 -16.92 -26.81
CA ALA A 123 42.96 -15.47 -26.71
C ALA A 123 41.99 -14.69 -27.63
N GLU A 124 41.69 -15.22 -28.81
CA GLU A 124 40.68 -14.67 -29.71
C GLU A 124 39.27 -14.77 -29.10
N ALA A 125 38.87 -15.97 -28.63
CA ALA A 125 37.58 -16.19 -27.99
C ALA A 125 37.39 -15.28 -26.76
N ALA A 126 38.43 -15.07 -25.95
CA ALA A 126 38.40 -14.13 -24.82
C ALA A 126 38.12 -12.69 -25.28
N ARG A 127 38.76 -12.23 -26.37
CA ARG A 127 38.49 -10.90 -26.95
C ARG A 127 37.07 -10.78 -27.49
N GLU A 128 36.55 -11.82 -28.14
CA GLU A 128 35.16 -11.86 -28.62
C GLU A 128 34.18 -11.77 -27.45
N ILE A 129 34.38 -12.55 -26.38
CA ILE A 129 33.56 -12.51 -25.16
C ILE A 129 33.59 -11.10 -24.55
N ALA A 130 34.77 -10.51 -24.39
CA ALA A 130 34.92 -9.15 -23.86
C ALA A 130 34.18 -8.11 -24.72
N ALA A 131 34.25 -8.23 -26.06
CA ALA A 131 33.55 -7.33 -26.97
C ALA A 131 32.02 -7.44 -26.85
N VAL A 132 31.48 -8.65 -26.64
CA VAL A 132 30.04 -8.83 -26.38
C VAL A 132 29.63 -8.23 -25.03
N LEU A 133 30.42 -8.48 -23.98
CA LEU A 133 30.15 -7.95 -22.64
C LEU A 133 30.21 -6.42 -22.60
N ALA A 134 31.13 -5.81 -23.35
CA ALA A 134 31.29 -4.35 -23.45
C ALA A 134 30.05 -3.62 -23.98
N GLN A 135 29.14 -4.31 -24.67
CA GLN A 135 27.89 -3.75 -25.18
C GLN A 135 26.73 -3.82 -24.16
N THR A 136 27.00 -4.25 -22.93
CA THR A 136 26.01 -4.46 -21.87
C THR A 136 26.47 -3.82 -20.57
N ARG A 137 25.61 -3.78 -19.56
CA ARG A 137 26.00 -3.36 -18.21
C ARG A 137 27.03 -4.25 -17.52
N PHE A 138 27.38 -5.40 -18.12
CA PHE A 138 28.42 -6.30 -17.64
C PHE A 138 29.78 -6.03 -18.30
N ALA A 139 29.97 -4.83 -18.88
CA ALA A 139 31.26 -4.40 -19.40
C ALA A 139 32.36 -4.53 -18.32
N GLY A 140 33.48 -5.16 -18.70
CA GLY A 140 34.58 -5.41 -17.78
C GLY A 140 34.36 -6.59 -16.82
N ALA A 141 33.30 -7.38 -16.98
CA ALA A 141 33.15 -8.62 -16.24
C ALA A 141 34.34 -9.56 -16.49
N GLU A 142 34.77 -10.24 -15.43
CA GLU A 142 35.89 -11.18 -15.46
C GLU A 142 35.59 -12.38 -16.37
N ILE A 143 36.62 -12.87 -17.06
CA ILE A 143 36.57 -14.03 -17.95
C ILE A 143 37.59 -15.06 -17.46
N LEU A 144 37.12 -16.20 -16.96
CA LEU A 144 37.97 -17.28 -16.48
C LEU A 144 38.07 -18.42 -17.50
N PRO A 145 39.27 -18.72 -18.04
CA PRO A 145 39.49 -19.92 -18.85
C PRO A 145 39.50 -21.17 -17.98
N LEU A 146 38.79 -22.22 -18.40
CA LEU A 146 38.79 -23.50 -17.69
C LEU A 146 38.42 -24.70 -18.56
N SER A 147 38.67 -25.88 -18.02
CA SER A 147 38.16 -27.14 -18.53
C SER A 147 37.61 -27.99 -17.39
N PRO A 148 36.30 -28.32 -17.39
CA PRO A 148 35.72 -29.26 -16.43
C PRO A 148 36.29 -30.69 -16.57
N ILE A 149 36.93 -31.01 -17.70
CA ILE A 149 37.48 -32.34 -18.00
C ILE A 149 38.89 -32.46 -17.42
N THR A 150 39.77 -31.50 -17.71
CA THR A 150 41.16 -31.54 -17.20
C THR A 150 41.28 -31.02 -15.77
N GLY A 151 40.29 -30.24 -15.32
CA GLY A 151 40.31 -29.56 -14.02
C GLY A 151 41.04 -28.21 -14.04
N GLU A 152 41.63 -27.82 -15.17
CA GLU A 152 42.27 -26.50 -15.35
C GLU A 152 41.27 -25.37 -15.07
N GLY A 153 41.68 -24.35 -14.31
CA GLY A 153 40.86 -23.19 -13.95
C GLY A 153 39.72 -23.46 -12.95
N MET A 154 39.41 -24.72 -12.64
CA MET A 154 38.33 -25.08 -11.70
C MET A 154 38.60 -24.63 -10.25
N PRO A 155 39.83 -24.75 -9.69
CA PRO A 155 40.13 -24.24 -8.35
C PRO A 155 39.98 -22.71 -8.25
N GLU A 156 40.40 -21.99 -9.31
CA GLU A 156 40.25 -20.54 -9.38
C GLU A 156 38.78 -20.14 -9.43
N LEU A 157 37.97 -20.77 -10.29
CA LEU A 157 36.53 -20.52 -10.33
C LEU A 157 35.87 -20.76 -8.96
N ARG A 158 36.22 -21.85 -8.27
CA ARG A 158 35.70 -22.11 -6.91
C ARG A 158 36.05 -20.99 -5.95
N ALA A 159 37.32 -20.57 -5.90
CA ALA A 159 37.77 -19.47 -5.03
C ALA A 159 37.04 -18.15 -5.36
N ARG A 160 36.83 -17.84 -6.63
CA ARG A 160 36.08 -16.64 -7.05
C ARG A 160 34.61 -16.70 -6.64
N LEU A 161 33.95 -17.84 -6.81
CA LEU A 161 32.57 -18.03 -6.38
C LEU A 161 32.43 -17.88 -4.85
N GLU A 162 33.38 -18.42 -4.08
CA GLU A 162 33.39 -18.26 -2.62
C GLU A 162 33.62 -16.80 -2.20
N ALA A 163 34.53 -16.09 -2.86
CA ALA A 163 34.77 -14.67 -2.60
C ALA A 163 33.53 -13.81 -2.92
N ILE A 164 32.86 -14.07 -4.05
CA ILE A 164 31.60 -13.39 -4.40
C ILE A 164 30.54 -13.72 -3.36
N ALA A 165 30.38 -14.99 -2.98
CA ALA A 165 29.40 -15.42 -1.99
C ALA A 165 29.57 -14.72 -0.63
N ALA A 166 30.82 -14.48 -0.21
CA ALA A 166 31.13 -13.74 1.02
C ALA A 166 30.72 -12.26 0.94
N GLY A 167 30.70 -11.67 -0.25
CA GLY A 167 30.28 -10.29 -0.49
C GLY A 167 28.77 -10.10 -0.74
N VAL A 168 28.01 -11.17 -0.97
CA VAL A 168 26.55 -11.06 -1.19
C VAL A 168 25.87 -10.66 0.11
N ALA A 169 25.30 -9.44 0.14
CA ALA A 169 24.52 -8.97 1.28
C ALA A 169 23.35 -9.92 1.56
N PRO A 170 23.08 -10.27 2.84
CA PRO A 170 21.91 -11.06 3.19
C PRO A 170 20.64 -10.36 2.70
N ARG A 171 19.79 -11.08 1.96
CA ARG A 171 18.48 -10.56 1.58
C ARG A 171 17.68 -10.25 2.85
N ARG A 172 17.01 -9.11 2.89
CA ARG A 172 16.26 -8.63 4.07
C ARG A 172 15.17 -9.65 4.43
N SER A 173 15.42 -10.48 5.44
CA SER A 173 14.48 -11.47 5.98
C SER A 173 13.26 -10.84 6.67
N MET A 174 13.31 -9.54 6.95
CA MET A 174 12.25 -8.75 7.57
C MET A 174 11.14 -8.32 6.59
N GLN A 175 11.31 -8.55 5.28
CA GLN A 175 10.25 -8.29 4.30
C GLN A 175 9.18 -9.39 4.34
N ARG A 176 8.02 -9.13 3.73
CA ARG A 176 6.98 -10.13 3.59
C ARG A 176 7.41 -11.26 2.65
N LEU A 177 6.86 -12.46 2.89
CA LEU A 177 7.12 -13.63 2.07
C LEU A 177 6.69 -13.40 0.62
N ARG A 178 7.55 -13.78 -0.32
CA ARG A 178 7.21 -13.94 -1.72
C ARG A 178 8.01 -15.06 -2.37
N MET A 179 7.33 -15.97 -3.05
CA MET A 179 7.94 -17.04 -3.85
C MET A 179 7.13 -17.26 -5.13
N HIS A 180 7.81 -17.37 -6.28
CA HIS A 180 7.16 -17.83 -7.52
C HIS A 180 7.24 -19.34 -7.63
N VAL A 181 6.11 -19.97 -7.94
CA VAL A 181 6.01 -21.41 -8.14
C VAL A 181 6.56 -21.76 -9.52
N ASP A 182 7.58 -22.61 -9.58
CA ASP A 182 8.10 -23.16 -10.84
C ASP A 182 7.56 -24.55 -11.16
N ARG A 183 7.25 -25.37 -10.14
CA ARG A 183 6.62 -26.68 -10.29
C ARG A 183 5.60 -26.91 -9.18
N ALA A 184 4.51 -27.60 -9.52
CA ALA A 184 3.50 -28.07 -8.59
C ALA A 184 3.21 -29.54 -8.88
N PHE A 185 3.27 -30.38 -7.85
CA PHE A 185 3.05 -31.82 -7.95
C PHE A 185 2.54 -32.38 -6.62
N VAL A 186 1.97 -33.58 -6.62
CA VAL A 186 1.52 -34.25 -5.40
C VAL A 186 2.56 -35.30 -5.01
N ILE A 187 2.91 -35.33 -3.73
CA ILE A 187 3.73 -36.39 -3.13
C ILE A 187 2.80 -37.22 -2.24
N ASP A 188 2.79 -38.54 -2.42
CA ASP A 188 1.97 -39.45 -1.63
C ASP A 188 2.28 -39.30 -0.13
N GLY A 189 1.23 -39.24 0.69
CA GLY A 189 1.31 -39.00 2.13
C GLY A 189 1.60 -37.55 2.55
N LEU A 190 2.20 -36.73 1.69
CA LEU A 190 2.55 -35.33 1.99
C LEU A 190 1.50 -34.33 1.46
N GLY A 191 0.95 -34.59 0.28
CA GLY A 191 -0.05 -33.75 -0.39
C GLY A 191 0.53 -32.89 -1.52
N LEU A 192 -0.19 -31.83 -1.90
CA LEU A 192 0.28 -30.87 -2.90
C LEU A 192 1.58 -30.21 -2.42
N THR A 193 2.63 -30.30 -3.24
CA THR A 193 3.92 -29.69 -3.00
C THR A 193 4.25 -28.74 -4.14
N VAL A 194 4.58 -27.50 -3.79
CA VAL A 194 5.02 -26.47 -4.75
C VAL A 194 6.50 -26.16 -4.53
N THR A 195 7.25 -25.96 -5.61
CA THR A 195 8.67 -25.59 -5.54
C THR A 195 8.89 -24.21 -6.14
N GLY A 196 9.87 -23.49 -5.59
CA GLY A 196 10.24 -22.17 -6.06
C GLY A 196 11.40 -21.56 -5.30
N THR A 197 11.90 -20.44 -5.81
CA THR A 197 12.90 -19.61 -5.13
C THR A 197 12.20 -18.56 -4.28
N VAL A 198 12.52 -18.50 -2.98
CA VAL A 198 12.01 -17.45 -2.09
C VAL A 198 12.69 -16.13 -2.47
N LEU A 199 11.91 -15.19 -2.97
CA LEU A 199 12.39 -13.89 -3.43
C LEU A 199 12.59 -12.92 -2.28
N SER A 200 11.64 -12.88 -1.34
CA SER A 200 11.66 -11.99 -0.17
C SER A 200 11.06 -12.68 1.06
N GLY A 201 11.44 -12.18 2.24
CA GLY A 201 10.94 -12.63 3.53
C GLY A 201 11.42 -14.02 3.93
N ALA A 202 10.58 -14.71 4.70
CA ALA A 202 10.83 -16.06 5.20
C ALA A 202 9.51 -16.82 5.31
N ILE A 203 9.60 -18.15 5.31
CA ILE A 203 8.46 -19.06 5.51
C ILE A 203 8.87 -20.19 6.44
N ALA A 204 8.03 -20.52 7.41
CA ALA A 204 8.22 -21.64 8.33
C ALA A 204 7.10 -22.68 8.21
N ALA A 205 7.37 -23.89 8.68
CA ALA A 205 6.32 -24.89 8.85
C ALA A 205 5.26 -24.38 9.83
N GLY A 206 3.99 -24.52 9.46
CA GLY A 206 2.85 -24.02 10.23
C GLY A 206 2.34 -22.64 9.80
N ASP A 207 3.08 -21.90 8.97
CA ASP A 207 2.64 -20.58 8.48
C ASP A 207 1.45 -20.70 7.51
N GLU A 208 0.58 -19.68 7.55
CA GLU A 208 -0.49 -19.50 6.57
C GLU A 208 0.02 -18.72 5.36
N ILE A 209 -0.31 -19.21 4.17
CA ILE A 209 0.06 -18.60 2.90
C ILE A 209 -1.15 -18.34 2.02
N ARG A 210 -1.00 -17.42 1.08
CA ARG A 210 -1.90 -17.24 -0.04
C ARG A 210 -1.24 -17.65 -1.34
N LEU A 211 -1.97 -18.41 -2.15
CA LEU A 211 -1.60 -18.78 -3.50
C LEU A 211 -2.37 -17.91 -4.50
N LEU A 212 -1.65 -17.07 -5.22
CA LEU A 212 -2.18 -16.10 -6.18
C LEU A 212 -1.87 -16.54 -7.62
N PRO A 213 -2.73 -16.21 -8.60
CA PRO A 213 -3.79 -15.21 -8.55
C PRO A 213 -5.15 -15.70 -8.00
N ARG A 214 -5.30 -17.01 -7.75
CA ARG A 214 -6.59 -17.61 -7.38
C ARG A 214 -7.08 -17.23 -5.96
N GLY A 215 -6.21 -16.69 -5.12
CA GLY A 215 -6.56 -16.23 -3.77
C GLY A 215 -6.79 -17.37 -2.78
N LEU A 216 -6.32 -18.58 -3.10
CA LEU A 216 -6.48 -19.76 -2.27
C LEU A 216 -5.60 -19.65 -1.03
N ARG A 217 -6.11 -20.10 0.12
CA ARG A 217 -5.35 -20.14 1.38
C ARG A 217 -4.90 -21.55 1.65
N ALA A 218 -3.67 -21.69 2.15
CA ALA A 218 -3.14 -22.97 2.57
C ALA A 218 -2.25 -22.78 3.81
N ARG A 219 -1.95 -23.90 4.48
CA ARG A 219 -0.98 -23.94 5.57
C ARG A 219 0.22 -24.76 5.15
N VAL A 220 1.42 -24.29 5.46
CA VAL A 220 2.65 -25.06 5.20
C VAL A 220 2.72 -26.21 6.19
N ARG A 221 2.58 -27.45 5.71
CA ARG A 221 2.67 -28.65 6.53
C ARG A 221 4.12 -28.98 6.89
N SER A 222 4.98 -28.92 5.89
CA SER A 222 6.42 -29.15 6.00
C SER A 222 7.11 -28.46 4.83
N LEU A 223 8.40 -28.18 4.97
CA LEU A 223 9.20 -27.62 3.89
C LEU A 223 10.58 -28.25 3.80
N ARG A 224 11.16 -28.18 2.61
CA ARG A 224 12.57 -28.47 2.35
C ARG A 224 13.24 -27.23 1.80
N ALA A 225 14.44 -26.92 2.25
CA ALA A 225 15.24 -25.80 1.77
C ALA A 225 16.62 -26.31 1.31
N ASP A 226 17.06 -25.88 0.13
CA ASP A 226 18.37 -26.21 -0.46
C ASP A 226 18.72 -27.71 -0.36
N SER A 227 17.77 -28.56 -0.77
CA SER A 227 17.79 -30.04 -0.74
C SER A 227 17.64 -30.75 0.61
N GLY A 228 17.65 -30.02 1.74
CA GLY A 228 17.49 -30.58 3.08
C GLY A 228 16.11 -30.36 3.69
N GLU A 229 15.76 -31.15 4.71
CA GLU A 229 14.64 -30.83 5.58
C GLU A 229 14.94 -29.55 6.38
N ALA A 230 13.94 -28.67 6.48
CA ALA A 230 14.10 -27.43 7.19
C ALA A 230 12.79 -27.03 7.87
N TRP A 231 12.90 -26.40 9.04
CA TRP A 231 11.75 -25.82 9.71
C TRP A 231 11.39 -24.43 9.15
N ARG A 232 12.36 -23.77 8.50
CA ARG A 232 12.25 -22.43 7.92
C ARG A 232 13.11 -22.28 6.68
N ALA A 233 12.59 -21.55 5.69
CA ALA A 233 13.31 -21.08 4.52
C ALA A 233 13.36 -19.54 4.50
N LEU A 234 14.45 -19.02 3.96
CA LEU A 234 14.75 -17.59 3.85
C LEU A 234 14.82 -17.17 2.38
N ALA A 235 14.66 -15.87 2.14
CA ALA A 235 14.92 -15.26 0.83
C ALA A 235 16.31 -15.64 0.29
N GLY A 236 16.36 -16.02 -0.99
CA GLY A 236 17.58 -16.54 -1.63
C GLY A 236 17.77 -18.04 -1.48
N GLN A 237 16.82 -18.77 -0.89
CA GLN A 237 16.82 -20.23 -0.86
C GLN A 237 15.77 -20.80 -1.82
N ARG A 238 16.08 -21.95 -2.40
CA ARG A 238 15.08 -22.74 -3.13
C ARG A 238 14.35 -23.60 -2.11
N CYS A 239 13.02 -23.56 -2.14
CA CYS A 239 12.21 -24.34 -1.22
C CYS A 239 11.15 -25.20 -1.94
N ALA A 240 10.84 -26.33 -1.30
CA ALA A 240 9.67 -27.14 -1.60
C ALA A 240 8.72 -27.03 -0.42
N LEU A 241 7.50 -26.55 -0.66
CA LEU A 241 6.48 -26.35 0.36
C LEU A 241 5.37 -27.39 0.17
N ALA A 242 5.19 -28.26 1.16
CA ALA A 242 4.02 -29.13 1.20
C ALA A 242 2.85 -28.35 1.82
N LEU A 243 1.75 -28.26 1.08
CA LEU A 243 0.60 -27.45 1.41
C LEU A 243 -0.56 -28.32 1.88
N HIS A 244 -1.11 -27.97 3.04
CA HIS A 244 -2.34 -28.55 3.55
C HIS A 244 -3.56 -27.72 3.08
N GLY A 245 -4.61 -28.41 2.64
CA GLY A 245 -5.88 -27.80 2.24
C GLY A 245 -6.04 -27.55 0.74
N LEU A 246 -5.08 -27.95 -0.10
CA LEU A 246 -5.10 -27.79 -1.56
C LEU A 246 -4.88 -29.13 -2.28
N ALA A 247 -5.51 -29.28 -3.44
CA ALA A 247 -5.43 -30.42 -4.34
C ALA A 247 -4.51 -30.14 -5.55
N ARG A 248 -4.21 -31.18 -6.35
CA ARG A 248 -3.28 -31.10 -7.49
C ARG A 248 -3.59 -29.95 -8.47
N GLY A 249 -4.87 -29.69 -8.74
CA GLY A 249 -5.31 -28.66 -9.69
C GLY A 249 -5.24 -27.23 -9.15
N ASP A 250 -5.01 -27.06 -7.85
CA ASP A 250 -5.11 -25.76 -7.18
C ASP A 250 -3.87 -24.89 -7.33
N ALA A 251 -2.73 -25.49 -7.69
CA ALA A 251 -1.48 -24.78 -7.95
C ALA A 251 -0.88 -25.13 -9.31
N GLU A 252 -0.32 -24.12 -9.97
CA GLU A 252 0.41 -24.27 -11.21
C GLU A 252 1.67 -23.40 -11.27
N ARG A 253 2.51 -23.67 -12.26
CA ARG A 253 3.65 -22.80 -12.56
C ARG A 253 3.14 -21.42 -12.95
N GLY A 254 3.68 -20.39 -12.31
CA GLY A 254 3.25 -19.00 -12.48
C GLY A 254 2.55 -18.44 -11.26
N ASP A 255 2.03 -19.32 -10.41
CA ASP A 255 1.42 -18.89 -9.17
C ASP A 255 2.48 -18.27 -8.24
N THR A 256 2.01 -17.37 -7.38
CA THR A 256 2.85 -16.71 -6.38
C THR A 256 2.35 -17.06 -5.00
N VAL A 257 3.26 -17.58 -4.17
CA VAL A 257 3.05 -17.79 -2.74
C VAL A 257 3.46 -16.51 -2.02
N LEU A 258 2.50 -15.90 -1.33
CA LEU A 258 2.73 -14.77 -0.42
C LEU A 258 2.34 -15.16 1.01
N ASP A 259 2.69 -14.30 1.96
CA ASP A 259 2.08 -14.35 3.29
C ASP A 259 0.57 -14.07 3.22
N ALA A 260 -0.12 -14.20 4.37
CA ALA A 260 -1.58 -14.02 4.43
C ALA A 260 -2.08 -12.59 4.12
N ALA A 261 -1.18 -11.64 3.84
CA ALA A 261 -1.48 -10.24 3.59
C ALA A 261 -2.27 -10.05 2.27
N PRO A 262 -3.02 -8.95 2.13
CA PRO A 262 -3.54 -8.53 0.85
C PRO A 262 -2.39 -8.22 -0.12
N ALA A 263 -2.57 -8.61 -1.37
CA ALA A 263 -1.65 -8.30 -2.45
C ALA A 263 -2.45 -7.78 -3.66
N PRO A 264 -1.82 -6.95 -4.51
CA PRO A 264 -2.50 -6.39 -5.67
C PRO A 264 -2.78 -7.51 -6.69
N LEU A 265 -4.07 -7.74 -6.93
CA LEU A 265 -4.56 -8.53 -8.05
C LEU A 265 -5.21 -7.60 -9.06
N SER A 266 -4.73 -7.65 -10.29
CA SER A 266 -5.18 -6.74 -11.33
C SER A 266 -5.03 -7.37 -12.70
N ARG A 267 -5.88 -6.93 -13.64
CA ARG A 267 -5.69 -7.17 -15.09
C ARG A 267 -4.94 -6.06 -15.78
N LEU A 268 -4.61 -4.99 -15.07
CA LEU A 268 -3.92 -3.83 -15.59
C LEU A 268 -2.63 -3.63 -14.82
N LEU A 269 -1.54 -3.34 -15.53
CA LEU A 269 -0.29 -2.88 -14.94
C LEU A 269 0.13 -1.60 -15.68
N ASP A 270 0.49 -0.55 -14.94
CA ASP A 270 1.20 0.60 -15.52
C ASP A 270 2.71 0.37 -15.35
N VAL A 271 3.47 0.52 -16.43
CA VAL A 271 4.88 0.13 -16.52
C VAL A 271 5.72 1.18 -17.23
N THR A 272 7.02 1.22 -16.95
CA THR A 272 8.01 1.78 -17.88
C THR A 272 8.42 0.71 -18.88
N LEU A 273 8.70 1.10 -20.12
CA LEU A 273 9.22 0.21 -21.15
C LEU A 273 10.67 0.53 -21.46
N ASP A 274 11.45 -0.50 -21.64
CA ASP A 274 12.79 -0.44 -22.20
C ASP A 274 12.81 -1.30 -23.47
N SER A 275 12.81 -0.64 -24.63
CA SER A 275 12.79 -1.32 -25.93
C SER A 275 14.13 -1.97 -26.24
N ILE A 276 14.11 -3.10 -26.96
CA ILE A 276 15.33 -3.71 -27.48
C ILE A 276 15.79 -2.97 -28.74
N PRO A 277 17.08 -2.59 -28.85
CA PRO A 277 17.62 -1.97 -30.05
C PRO A 277 17.33 -2.79 -31.31
N GLY A 278 16.79 -2.14 -32.34
CA GLY A 278 16.42 -2.79 -33.61
C GLY A 278 15.11 -3.60 -33.60
N ALA A 279 14.52 -3.88 -32.43
CA ALA A 279 13.25 -4.57 -32.36
C ALA A 279 12.07 -3.62 -32.68
N LYS A 280 11.22 -4.01 -33.63
CA LYS A 280 9.97 -3.27 -33.92
C LYS A 280 8.89 -3.70 -32.93
N MET A 281 8.64 -2.88 -31.91
CA MET A 281 7.55 -3.10 -30.96
C MET A 281 6.29 -2.36 -31.42
N LYS A 282 5.24 -3.10 -31.78
CA LYS A 282 3.91 -2.55 -32.08
C LYS A 282 3.04 -2.56 -30.83
N GLU A 283 2.12 -1.58 -30.74
CA GLU A 283 1.02 -1.68 -29.79
C GLU A 283 0.09 -2.84 -30.16
N GLY A 284 -0.62 -3.39 -29.17
CA GLY A 284 -1.50 -4.54 -29.37
C GLY A 284 -1.03 -5.79 -28.63
N ALA A 285 -1.22 -6.96 -29.23
CA ALA A 285 -1.04 -8.25 -28.57
C ALA A 285 0.45 -8.55 -28.31
N VAL A 286 0.80 -8.71 -27.03
CA VAL A 286 2.15 -9.08 -26.58
C VAL A 286 2.07 -10.29 -25.64
N THR A 287 3.13 -11.09 -25.62
CA THR A 287 3.33 -12.11 -24.59
C THR A 287 4.23 -11.54 -23.51
N VAL A 288 3.75 -11.50 -22.28
CA VAL A 288 4.45 -10.96 -21.12
C VAL A 288 4.90 -12.10 -20.24
N GLN A 289 6.19 -12.17 -19.95
CA GLN A 289 6.72 -13.03 -18.91
C GLN A 289 6.69 -12.28 -17.58
N LEU A 290 5.92 -12.79 -16.63
CA LEU A 290 5.81 -12.30 -15.26
C LEU A 290 6.04 -13.49 -14.33
N GLY A 291 6.98 -13.37 -13.39
CA GLY A 291 7.35 -14.51 -12.58
C GLY A 291 7.78 -15.69 -13.47
N THR A 292 7.41 -16.89 -13.09
CA THR A 292 7.74 -18.13 -13.82
C THR A 292 6.80 -18.44 -15.00
N ALA A 293 5.79 -17.59 -15.29
CA ALA A 293 4.78 -17.82 -16.32
C ALA A 293 4.70 -16.75 -17.42
N GLN A 294 4.03 -17.12 -18.52
CA GLN A 294 3.75 -16.26 -19.66
C GLN A 294 2.27 -15.95 -19.70
N HIS A 295 1.95 -14.70 -19.95
CA HIS A 295 0.59 -14.19 -20.01
C HIS A 295 0.39 -13.42 -21.30
N ALA A 296 -0.74 -13.63 -21.95
CA ALA A 296 -1.17 -12.79 -23.06
C ALA A 296 -1.65 -11.44 -22.52
N ALA A 297 -1.17 -10.35 -23.10
CA ALA A 297 -1.59 -9.00 -22.75
C ALA A 297 -1.74 -8.11 -23.98
N LYS A 298 -2.43 -6.99 -23.81
CA LYS A 298 -2.47 -5.88 -24.77
C LYS A 298 -1.62 -4.74 -24.25
N LEU A 299 -0.64 -4.33 -25.05
CA LEU A 299 0.23 -3.18 -24.79
C LEU A 299 -0.37 -1.91 -25.39
N ARG A 300 -0.42 -0.84 -24.59
CA ARG A 300 -0.75 0.51 -25.04
C ARG A 300 0.18 1.54 -24.39
N ARG A 301 0.82 2.39 -25.18
CA ARG A 301 1.74 3.42 -24.70
C ARG A 301 1.00 4.73 -24.43
N PHE A 302 1.51 5.53 -23.51
CA PHE A 302 1.01 6.88 -23.24
C PHE A 302 2.12 7.71 -22.56
N GLY A 303 2.57 8.77 -23.24
CA GLY A 303 3.76 9.51 -22.80
C GLY A 303 4.98 8.58 -22.72
N PRO A 304 5.81 8.67 -21.65
CA PRO A 304 6.97 7.80 -21.46
C PRO A 304 6.61 6.43 -20.86
N PHE A 305 5.33 6.17 -20.59
CA PHE A 305 4.86 4.96 -19.91
C PHE A 305 4.03 4.07 -20.84
N ALA A 306 3.69 2.88 -20.35
CA ALA A 306 2.74 2.00 -21.01
C ALA A 306 1.85 1.27 -20.02
N ARG A 307 0.77 0.69 -20.56
CA ARG A 307 -0.17 -0.15 -19.83
C ARG A 307 -0.23 -1.50 -20.49
N LEU A 308 -0.14 -2.53 -19.66
CA LEU A 308 -0.39 -3.91 -20.02
C LEU A 308 -1.77 -4.29 -19.52
N ALA A 309 -2.63 -4.76 -20.42
CA ALA A 309 -3.96 -5.28 -20.09
C ALA A 309 -4.03 -6.79 -20.35
N PHE A 310 -4.17 -7.56 -19.27
CA PHE A 310 -4.18 -9.02 -19.27
C PHE A 310 -5.61 -9.56 -19.40
N ALA A 311 -5.74 -10.79 -19.90
CA ALA A 311 -7.04 -11.48 -19.97
C ALA A 311 -7.54 -11.95 -18.60
N THR A 312 -6.61 -12.34 -17.73
CA THR A 312 -6.85 -12.83 -16.37
C THR A 312 -6.12 -11.97 -15.35
N ASP A 313 -6.49 -12.11 -14.07
CA ASP A 313 -5.82 -11.40 -13.00
C ASP A 313 -4.39 -11.91 -12.85
N VAL A 314 -3.46 -10.99 -12.64
CA VAL A 314 -2.06 -11.27 -12.36
C VAL A 314 -1.65 -10.66 -11.03
N CYS A 315 -0.68 -11.28 -10.37
CA CYS A 315 -0.06 -10.78 -9.15
C CYS A 315 1.32 -10.23 -9.51
N ALA A 316 1.46 -8.90 -9.49
CA ALA A 316 2.73 -8.21 -9.68
C ALA A 316 2.91 -7.17 -8.57
N LEU A 317 4.16 -6.83 -8.26
CA LEU A 317 4.52 -5.77 -7.33
C LEU A 317 5.25 -4.64 -8.06
N ALA A 318 5.23 -3.45 -7.46
CA ALA A 318 6.05 -2.34 -7.92
C ALA A 318 7.54 -2.74 -7.92
N GLY A 319 8.24 -2.44 -9.02
CA GLY A 319 9.62 -2.82 -9.25
C GLY A 319 9.81 -4.17 -9.96
N ASP A 320 8.75 -4.97 -10.13
CA ASP A 320 8.86 -6.22 -10.89
C ASP A 320 9.33 -5.98 -12.32
N ARG A 321 10.27 -6.81 -12.77
CA ARG A 321 10.81 -6.77 -14.13
C ARG A 321 10.11 -7.81 -15.00
N LEU A 322 9.64 -7.38 -16.15
CA LEU A 322 8.90 -8.18 -17.12
C LEU A 322 9.68 -8.28 -18.43
N LEU A 323 9.52 -9.39 -19.13
CA LEU A 323 9.99 -9.51 -20.52
C LEU A 323 8.79 -9.52 -21.46
N LEU A 324 8.86 -8.74 -22.53
CA LEU A 324 7.82 -8.63 -23.54
C LEU A 324 8.32 -9.26 -24.83
N ARG A 325 7.55 -10.21 -25.34
CA ARG A 325 7.77 -10.87 -26.64
C ARG A 325 6.64 -10.51 -27.59
N ASP A 326 6.98 -10.35 -28.87
CA ASP A 326 5.98 -10.25 -29.92
C ASP A 326 5.17 -11.56 -29.98
N SER A 327 3.85 -11.46 -30.06
CA SER A 327 2.97 -12.64 -29.99
C SER A 327 3.08 -13.53 -31.24
N GLY A 328 3.51 -12.96 -32.39
CA GLY A 328 3.69 -13.69 -33.63
C GLY A 328 5.09 -14.32 -33.72
N SER A 329 6.14 -13.49 -33.69
CA SER A 329 7.52 -13.96 -33.89
C SER A 329 8.13 -14.63 -32.66
N ARG A 330 7.53 -14.44 -31.47
CA ARG A 330 8.06 -14.89 -30.16
C ARG A 330 9.43 -14.29 -29.82
N THR A 331 9.90 -13.29 -30.57
CA THR A 331 11.15 -12.61 -30.30
C THR A 331 10.98 -11.64 -29.15
N LEU A 332 12.01 -11.49 -28.33
CA LEU A 332 12.05 -10.48 -27.29
C LEU A 332 12.06 -9.09 -27.94
N VAL A 333 11.14 -8.21 -27.55
CA VAL A 333 10.98 -6.87 -28.14
C VAL A 333 11.23 -5.74 -27.14
N ALA A 334 10.98 -6.00 -25.86
CA ALA A 334 11.19 -5.04 -24.78
C ALA A 334 11.29 -5.75 -23.43
N SER A 335 11.75 -5.02 -22.43
CA SER A 335 11.47 -5.30 -21.02
C SER A 335 10.62 -4.21 -20.43
N ALA A 336 9.99 -4.47 -19.29
CA ALA A 336 9.20 -3.49 -18.58
C ALA A 336 9.45 -3.56 -17.07
N THR A 337 9.28 -2.45 -16.38
CA THR A 337 9.29 -2.40 -14.92
C THR A 337 7.92 -1.94 -14.43
N VAL A 338 7.31 -2.70 -13.53
CA VAL A 338 6.00 -2.38 -12.96
C VAL A 338 6.11 -1.15 -12.06
N LEU A 339 5.30 -0.14 -12.34
CA LEU A 339 5.19 1.06 -11.51
C LEU A 339 4.00 0.96 -10.56
N ASP A 340 2.82 0.69 -11.12
CA ASP A 340 1.58 0.51 -10.37
C ASP A 340 0.96 -0.83 -10.73
N PRO A 341 0.90 -1.78 -9.78
CA PRO A 341 0.37 -3.11 -10.03
C PRO A 341 -1.16 -3.17 -10.03
N ALA A 342 -1.86 -2.12 -9.62
CA ALA A 342 -3.32 -2.07 -9.61
C ALA A 342 -3.82 -0.66 -10.00
N PRO A 343 -3.51 -0.18 -11.21
CA PRO A 343 -3.79 1.18 -11.63
C PRO A 343 -5.30 1.38 -11.90
N PRO A 344 -5.80 2.62 -11.81
CA PRO A 344 -7.18 2.93 -12.15
C PRO A 344 -7.47 2.62 -13.63
N ALA A 345 -8.67 2.10 -13.89
CA ALA A 345 -9.09 1.66 -15.23
C ALA A 345 -9.09 2.79 -16.27
N ARG A 346 -9.38 4.03 -15.87
CA ARG A 346 -9.46 5.21 -16.75
C ARG A 346 -8.46 6.28 -16.34
N GLY A 347 -8.12 7.17 -17.28
CA GLY A 347 -7.32 8.36 -17.00
C GLY A 347 -5.81 8.15 -16.98
N ALA A 348 -5.29 7.07 -17.56
CA ALA A 348 -3.85 6.78 -17.60
C ALA A 348 -3.00 7.93 -18.17
N ALA A 349 -3.50 8.61 -19.21
CA ALA A 349 -2.81 9.70 -19.90
C ALA A 349 -3.06 11.10 -19.28
N LYS A 350 -3.80 11.20 -18.16
CA LYS A 350 -4.04 12.50 -17.51
C LYS A 350 -2.73 13.03 -16.91
N PRO A 351 -2.46 14.35 -16.97
CA PRO A 351 -1.22 14.93 -16.44
C PRO A 351 -0.94 14.55 -14.98
N GLN A 352 -1.97 14.53 -14.12
CA GLN A 352 -1.83 14.15 -12.71
C GLN A 352 -1.37 12.70 -12.56
N ARG A 353 -1.84 11.80 -13.43
CA ARG A 353 -1.44 10.39 -13.40
C ARG A 353 -0.01 10.20 -13.93
N LEU A 354 0.38 10.94 -14.96
CA LEU A 354 1.74 10.92 -15.47
C LEU A 354 2.74 11.39 -14.40
N ALA A 355 2.40 12.41 -13.60
CA ALA A 355 3.22 12.86 -12.48
C ALA A 355 3.38 11.77 -11.40
N VAL A 356 2.29 11.07 -11.05
CA VAL A 356 2.33 9.92 -10.13
C VAL A 356 3.25 8.81 -10.67
N LEU A 357 3.11 8.43 -11.94
CA LEU A 357 3.96 7.39 -12.54
C LEU A 357 5.43 7.82 -12.61
N ALA A 358 5.70 9.09 -12.90
CA ALA A 358 7.07 9.63 -12.88
C ALA A 358 7.68 9.59 -11.47
N ALA A 359 6.88 9.85 -10.43
CA ALA A 359 7.31 9.73 -9.04
C ALA A 359 7.65 8.28 -8.64
N LEU A 360 6.94 7.28 -9.18
CA LEU A 360 7.21 5.87 -8.90
C LEU A 360 8.42 5.30 -9.68
N ALA A 361 8.78 5.91 -10.81
CA ALA A 361 9.72 5.34 -11.75
C ALA A 361 11.15 5.21 -11.19
N GLY A 362 11.64 3.96 -11.15
CA GLY A 362 13.02 3.63 -10.79
C GLY A 362 13.36 3.79 -9.30
N ARG A 363 12.36 3.92 -8.43
CA ARG A 363 12.54 4.23 -7.00
C ARG A 363 12.13 3.06 -6.10
N GLY A 364 12.84 2.92 -4.98
CA GLY A 364 12.39 2.07 -3.87
C GLY A 364 11.18 2.68 -3.15
N PRO A 365 10.55 1.96 -2.20
CA PRO A 365 9.36 2.44 -1.51
C PRO A 365 9.58 3.79 -0.81
N GLU A 366 10.73 3.95 -0.15
CA GLU A 366 11.12 5.20 0.54
C GLU A 366 11.08 6.40 -0.41
N ASP A 367 11.90 6.35 -1.46
CA ASP A 367 12.06 7.45 -2.41
C ASP A 367 10.80 7.67 -3.25
N ALA A 368 10.05 6.61 -3.55
CA ALA A 368 8.80 6.68 -4.28
C ALA A 368 7.71 7.38 -3.45
N PHE A 369 7.63 7.09 -2.15
CA PHE A 369 6.67 7.75 -1.27
C PHE A 369 6.93 9.25 -1.17
N ASP A 370 8.19 9.64 -0.97
CA ASP A 370 8.57 11.05 -0.92
C ASP A 370 8.31 11.76 -2.25
N ALA A 371 8.64 11.11 -3.37
CA ALA A 371 8.38 11.62 -4.71
C ALA A 371 6.90 11.82 -4.99
N LEU A 372 6.03 10.92 -4.53
CA LEU A 372 4.58 11.04 -4.71
C LEU A 372 4.08 12.33 -4.07
N LEU A 373 4.51 12.58 -2.83
CA LEU A 373 4.12 13.76 -2.08
C LEU A 373 4.66 15.05 -2.71
N GLU A 374 5.89 15.03 -3.24
CA GLU A 374 6.51 16.16 -3.96
C GLU A 374 5.85 16.42 -5.32
N ALA A 375 5.45 15.37 -6.04
CA ALA A 375 4.77 15.44 -7.33
C ALA A 375 3.31 15.93 -7.23
N GLY A 376 2.90 16.44 -6.06
CA GLY A 376 1.60 17.02 -5.82
C GLY A 376 0.51 16.02 -5.46
N ALA A 377 0.85 14.76 -5.16
CA ALA A 377 -0.10 13.87 -4.50
C ALA A 377 -0.38 14.42 -3.10
N ARG A 378 -1.51 15.12 -2.94
CA ARG A 378 -1.92 15.71 -1.65
C ARG A 378 -1.99 14.66 -0.54
N MET A 379 -2.31 13.43 -0.89
CA MET A 379 -2.39 12.29 0.03
C MET A 379 -2.11 10.98 -0.72
N VAL A 380 -1.60 9.99 -0.01
CA VAL A 380 -1.32 8.64 -0.52
C VAL A 380 -2.25 7.64 0.17
N ASP A 381 -2.88 6.75 -0.59
CA ASP A 381 -3.63 5.61 -0.02
C ASP A 381 -2.64 4.62 0.62
N ALA A 382 -2.76 4.45 1.93
CA ALA A 382 -1.84 3.64 2.73
C ALA A 382 -1.92 2.14 2.36
N ALA A 383 -3.13 1.65 2.09
CA ALA A 383 -3.38 0.25 1.79
C ALA A 383 -2.88 -0.10 0.38
N TRP A 384 -3.16 0.76 -0.60
CA TRP A 384 -2.62 0.60 -1.96
C TRP A 384 -1.09 0.64 -1.94
N PHE A 385 -0.48 1.61 -1.25
CA PHE A 385 0.98 1.76 -1.23
C PHE A 385 1.66 0.54 -0.58
N ALA A 386 1.13 0.08 0.56
CA ALA A 386 1.63 -1.10 1.25
C ALA A 386 1.48 -2.37 0.40
N ALA A 387 0.36 -2.53 -0.30
CA ALA A 387 0.13 -3.66 -1.19
C ALA A 387 1.07 -3.61 -2.41
N ALA A 388 1.24 -2.44 -3.03
CA ALA A 388 2.05 -2.28 -4.25
C ALA A 388 3.51 -2.65 -4.02
N TYR A 389 4.08 -2.29 -2.87
CA TYR A 389 5.45 -2.61 -2.48
C TYR A 389 5.57 -3.83 -1.55
N HIS A 390 4.45 -4.50 -1.25
CA HIS A 390 4.37 -5.63 -0.32
C HIS A 390 5.03 -5.36 1.05
N LEU A 391 4.76 -4.18 1.59
CA LEU A 391 5.37 -3.68 2.81
C LEU A 391 4.72 -4.29 4.06
N PRO A 392 5.50 -4.71 5.07
CA PRO A 392 5.00 -4.99 6.40
C PRO A 392 4.37 -3.76 7.04
N GLU A 393 3.32 -3.96 7.85
CA GLU A 393 2.67 -2.88 8.60
C GLU A 393 3.65 -2.14 9.53
N ALA A 394 4.63 -2.86 10.09
CA ALA A 394 5.67 -2.25 10.92
C ALA A 394 6.58 -1.30 10.12
N GLU A 395 6.85 -1.62 8.83
CA GLU A 395 7.62 -0.75 7.95
C GLU A 395 6.80 0.49 7.58
N LEU A 396 5.51 0.32 7.27
CA LEU A 396 4.58 1.44 7.06
C LEU A 396 4.52 2.41 8.26
N ARG A 397 4.48 1.88 9.49
CA ARG A 397 4.53 2.73 10.69
C ARG A 397 5.87 3.45 10.86
N ARG A 398 6.98 2.82 10.48
CA ARG A 398 8.29 3.49 10.46
C ARG A 398 8.31 4.62 9.44
N PHE A 399 7.73 4.41 8.25
CA PHE A 399 7.54 5.47 7.26
C PHE A 399 6.78 6.67 7.84
N GLU A 400 5.68 6.40 8.54
CA GLU A 400 4.85 7.43 9.17
C GLU A 400 5.62 8.26 10.19
N GLN A 401 6.36 7.60 11.09
CA GLN A 401 7.13 8.26 12.13
C GLN A 401 8.30 9.06 11.56
N ALA A 402 9.10 8.46 10.68
CA ALA A 402 10.31 9.06 10.13
C ALA A 402 10.00 10.32 9.27
N ARG A 403 8.85 10.35 8.60
CA ARG A 403 8.47 11.43 7.68
C ARG A 403 7.45 12.40 8.26
N SER A 404 7.14 12.30 9.55
CA SER A 404 6.13 13.12 10.22
C SER A 404 4.81 13.15 9.44
N LEU A 405 4.26 11.97 9.16
CA LEU A 405 3.01 11.82 8.42
C LEU A 405 1.81 11.81 9.35
N VAL A 406 0.69 12.31 8.87
CA VAL A 406 -0.62 12.19 9.51
C VAL A 406 -1.42 11.14 8.75
N ALA A 407 -1.93 10.16 9.48
CA ALA A 407 -2.86 9.16 8.97
C ALA A 407 -4.31 9.59 9.28
N PHE A 408 -5.19 9.53 8.29
CA PHE A 408 -6.60 9.91 8.45
C PHE A 408 -7.51 9.07 7.54
N GLN A 409 -8.80 9.03 7.87
CA GLN A 409 -9.82 8.37 7.04
C GLN A 409 -10.37 9.35 6.01
N GLN A 410 -10.47 8.92 4.76
CA GLN A 410 -11.13 9.67 3.69
C GLN A 410 -11.84 8.68 2.76
N ARG A 411 -13.15 8.87 2.59
CA ARG A 411 -14.00 7.99 1.74
C ARG A 411 -13.87 6.49 2.08
N GLY A 412 -13.70 6.16 3.36
CA GLY A 412 -13.58 4.79 3.84
C GLY A 412 -12.20 4.14 3.65
N ALA A 413 -11.21 4.89 3.18
CA ALA A 413 -9.83 4.43 3.06
C ALA A 413 -8.90 5.24 3.98
N ARG A 414 -7.83 4.58 4.45
CA ARG A 414 -6.77 5.21 5.23
C ARG A 414 -5.77 5.88 4.30
N HIS A 415 -5.58 7.18 4.49
CA HIS A 415 -4.63 7.98 3.72
C HIS A 415 -3.53 8.56 4.60
N LEU A 416 -2.37 8.82 3.98
CA LEU A 416 -1.21 9.45 4.59
C LEU A 416 -0.93 10.79 3.90
N MET A 417 -0.55 11.80 4.69
CA MET A 417 -0.17 13.14 4.23
C MET A 417 0.95 13.69 5.10
N ARG A 418 1.82 14.56 4.56
CA ARG A 418 2.82 15.26 5.38
C ARG A 418 2.12 16.13 6.42
N LYS A 419 2.61 16.12 7.67
CA LYS A 419 2.04 16.94 8.75
C LYS A 419 1.92 18.43 8.39
N ALA A 420 2.94 19.01 7.75
CA ALA A 420 2.88 20.41 7.32
C ALA A 420 1.72 20.68 6.33
N ALA A 421 1.47 19.77 5.39
CA ALA A 421 0.35 19.90 4.44
C ALA A 421 -0.99 19.68 5.14
N TRP A 422 -1.06 18.76 6.10
CA TRP A 422 -2.24 18.52 6.93
C TRP A 422 -2.60 19.75 7.78
N ASP A 423 -1.61 20.31 8.47
CA ASP A 423 -1.78 21.50 9.32
C ASP A 423 -2.22 22.70 8.48
N ALA A 424 -1.66 22.87 7.27
CA ALA A 424 -2.09 23.90 6.33
C ALA A 424 -3.55 23.72 5.87
N GLN A 425 -4.01 22.49 5.63
CA GLN A 425 -5.42 22.22 5.30
C GLN A 425 -6.35 22.51 6.49
N CYS A 426 -5.94 22.14 7.71
CA CYS A 426 -6.68 22.44 8.93
C CYS A 426 -6.84 23.96 9.11
N GLN A 427 -5.73 24.70 9.00
CA GLN A 427 -5.72 26.16 9.12
C GLN A 427 -6.54 26.82 8.02
N ALA A 428 -6.43 26.34 6.76
CA ALA A 428 -7.22 26.87 5.65
C ALA A 428 -8.73 26.72 5.90
N LEU A 429 -9.18 25.58 6.43
CA LEU A 429 -10.59 25.36 6.74
C LEU A 429 -11.06 26.23 7.91
N GLU A 430 -10.28 26.34 8.99
CA GLU A 430 -10.64 27.22 10.11
C GLU A 430 -10.73 28.69 9.70
N SER A 431 -9.77 29.16 8.88
CA SER A 431 -9.78 30.51 8.33
C SER A 431 -10.99 30.69 7.41
N ALA A 432 -11.30 29.74 6.52
CA ALA A 432 -12.45 29.81 5.64
C ALA A 432 -13.78 29.90 6.42
N VAL A 433 -13.95 29.12 7.49
CA VAL A 433 -15.14 29.21 8.37
C VAL A 433 -15.19 30.57 9.07
N SER A 434 -14.07 31.06 9.58
CA SER A 434 -13.99 32.35 10.27
C SER A 434 -14.29 33.52 9.33
N ASP A 435 -13.77 33.48 8.11
CA ASP A 435 -14.02 34.47 7.06
C ASP A 435 -15.48 34.46 6.64
N TRP A 436 -16.06 33.26 6.51
CA TRP A 436 -17.48 33.12 6.21
C TRP A 436 -18.37 33.69 7.30
N HIS A 437 -18.03 33.47 8.59
CA HIS A 437 -18.73 34.09 9.72
C HIS A 437 -18.65 35.62 9.69
N ARG A 438 -17.49 36.19 9.34
CA ARG A 438 -17.34 37.65 9.20
C ARG A 438 -18.22 38.21 8.08
N ALA A 439 -18.38 37.45 6.99
CA ALA A 439 -19.24 37.83 5.87
C ALA A 439 -20.74 37.61 6.14
N HIS A 440 -21.09 36.65 7.00
CA HIS A 440 -22.49 36.32 7.36
C HIS A 440 -22.64 36.22 8.89
N PRO A 441 -22.52 37.34 9.62
CA PRO A 441 -22.53 37.32 11.09
C PRO A 441 -23.79 36.72 11.68
N GLU A 442 -24.91 36.82 10.98
CA GLU A 442 -26.23 36.34 11.40
C GLU A 442 -26.47 34.83 11.21
N ALA A 443 -25.56 34.15 10.52
CA ALA A 443 -25.71 32.74 10.20
C ALA A 443 -24.89 31.85 11.15
N VAL A 444 -25.36 30.59 11.29
CA VAL A 444 -24.75 29.56 12.15
C VAL A 444 -23.34 29.19 11.68
N GLY A 445 -23.14 29.11 10.37
CA GLY A 445 -21.88 28.77 9.74
C GLY A 445 -22.08 28.09 8.37
N PRO A 446 -21.02 27.93 7.58
CA PRO A 446 -21.10 27.32 6.25
C PRO A 446 -21.28 25.81 6.32
N LYS A 447 -21.90 25.22 5.29
CA LYS A 447 -21.77 23.79 5.00
C LYS A 447 -20.34 23.48 4.54
N PRO A 448 -19.84 22.24 4.69
CA PRO A 448 -18.49 21.88 4.22
C PRO A 448 -18.21 22.26 2.75
N ALA A 449 -19.18 22.10 1.85
CA ALA A 449 -19.04 22.50 0.45
C ALA A 449 -18.85 24.02 0.26
N GLU A 450 -19.49 24.83 1.09
CA GLU A 450 -19.39 26.29 1.08
C GLU A 450 -18.06 26.76 1.70
N ALA A 451 -17.47 25.96 2.59
CA ALA A 451 -16.14 26.16 3.17
C ALA A 451 -14.99 25.60 2.28
N GLY A 452 -15.21 25.47 0.96
CA GLY A 452 -14.19 25.03 0.01
C GLY A 452 -14.10 23.51 -0.22
N ALA A 453 -15.10 22.75 0.21
CA ALA A 453 -15.18 21.28 0.09
C ALA A 453 -13.93 20.57 0.67
N PRO A 454 -13.64 20.75 1.97
CA PRO A 454 -12.47 20.18 2.61
C PRO A 454 -12.52 18.64 2.61
N LEU A 455 -11.36 18.04 2.86
CA LEU A 455 -11.29 16.60 3.12
C LEU A 455 -12.13 16.27 4.37
N ALA A 456 -12.90 15.19 4.32
CA ALA A 456 -13.74 14.75 5.43
C ALA A 456 -12.88 14.47 6.67
N GLY A 457 -11.73 13.82 6.49
CA GLY A 457 -10.80 13.57 7.60
C GLY A 457 -10.30 14.84 8.29
N VAL A 458 -10.14 15.96 7.55
CA VAL A 458 -9.77 17.26 8.15
C VAL A 458 -10.92 17.82 8.98
N VAL A 459 -12.16 17.73 8.46
CA VAL A 459 -13.36 18.15 9.20
C VAL A 459 -13.50 17.34 10.49
N ASP A 460 -13.42 16.02 10.40
CA ASP A 460 -13.58 15.11 11.53
C ASP A 460 -12.51 15.39 12.60
N ALA A 461 -11.25 15.56 12.20
CA ALA A 461 -10.17 15.88 13.13
C ALA A 461 -10.36 17.23 13.84
N LEU A 462 -10.82 18.27 13.15
CA LEU A 462 -11.07 19.58 13.77
C LEU A 462 -12.28 19.55 14.72
N LEU A 463 -13.29 18.73 14.44
CA LEU A 463 -14.43 18.51 15.33
C LEU A 463 -14.02 17.75 16.60
N GLU A 464 -13.24 16.66 16.44
CA GLU A 464 -12.71 15.88 17.57
C GLU A 464 -11.78 16.71 18.46
N GLN A 465 -10.98 17.61 17.88
CA GLN A 465 -10.12 18.54 18.61
C GLN A 465 -10.88 19.71 19.25
N GLY A 466 -12.19 19.84 19.03
CA GLY A 466 -13.00 20.96 19.52
C GLY A 466 -12.63 22.32 18.91
N ARG A 467 -11.86 22.33 17.81
CA ARG A 467 -11.47 23.54 17.07
C ARG A 467 -12.57 24.05 16.16
N LEU A 468 -13.45 23.16 15.73
CA LEU A 468 -14.73 23.47 15.12
C LEU A 468 -15.84 22.74 15.88
N ALA A 469 -17.05 23.26 15.78
CA ALA A 469 -18.27 22.62 16.24
C ALA A 469 -19.21 22.39 15.05
N ARG A 470 -20.06 21.36 15.16
CA ARG A 470 -21.10 21.08 14.16
C ARG A 470 -22.46 21.43 14.73
N ASP A 471 -23.23 22.21 13.97
CA ASP A 471 -24.63 22.53 14.26
C ASP A 471 -25.47 22.18 13.02
N GLY A 472 -26.17 21.06 13.10
CA GLY A 472 -26.82 20.45 11.93
C GLY A 472 -25.82 20.15 10.79
N PRO A 473 -26.08 20.61 9.56
CA PRO A 473 -25.18 20.42 8.42
C PRO A 473 -24.03 21.44 8.36
N CYS A 474 -23.99 22.42 9.26
CA CYS A 474 -23.07 23.55 9.23
C CYS A 474 -21.89 23.35 10.18
N LEU A 475 -20.74 23.88 9.77
CA LEU A 475 -19.53 23.99 10.58
C LEU A 475 -19.47 25.39 11.17
N ARG A 476 -19.06 25.51 12.44
CA ARG A 476 -18.84 26.80 13.08
C ARG A 476 -17.62 26.79 13.98
N ARG A 477 -16.98 27.94 14.15
CA ARG A 477 -16.06 28.19 15.26
C ARG A 477 -16.81 28.04 16.61
N PRO A 478 -16.22 27.39 17.64
CA PRO A 478 -16.88 27.18 18.93
C PRO A 478 -17.34 28.46 19.61
N ASP A 479 -16.56 29.53 19.44
CA ASP A 479 -16.74 30.88 19.96
C ASP A 479 -17.69 31.77 19.12
N HIS A 480 -18.09 31.32 17.92
CA HIS A 480 -19.04 32.08 17.10
C HIS A 480 -20.47 31.92 17.62
N VAL A 481 -21.10 33.05 17.90
CA VAL A 481 -22.52 33.17 18.20
C VAL A 481 -23.18 33.99 17.09
N PRO A 482 -24.17 33.45 16.37
CA PRO A 482 -24.85 34.18 15.31
C PRO A 482 -25.47 35.48 15.82
N LEU A 483 -25.28 36.59 15.10
CA LEU A 483 -25.98 37.84 15.38
C LEU A 483 -27.43 37.75 14.89
N LEU A 484 -28.30 38.64 15.38
CA LEU A 484 -29.58 38.85 14.72
C LEU A 484 -29.38 39.74 13.50
N SER A 485 -30.11 39.46 12.41
CA SER A 485 -30.15 40.36 11.25
C SER A 485 -30.73 41.73 11.64
N ARG A 486 -30.57 42.78 10.82
CA ARG A 486 -31.17 44.09 11.12
C ARG A 486 -32.70 44.04 11.28
N GLU A 487 -33.36 43.22 10.46
CA GLU A 487 -34.80 42.97 10.55
C GLU A 487 -35.16 42.23 11.84
N ASP A 488 -34.40 41.18 12.18
CA ASP A 488 -34.59 40.42 13.40
C ASP A 488 -34.23 41.24 14.66
N GLU A 489 -33.29 42.19 14.58
CA GLU A 489 -32.96 43.10 15.68
C GLU A 489 -34.08 44.14 15.89
N THR A 490 -34.72 44.60 14.81
CA THR A 490 -35.92 45.44 14.88
C THR A 490 -37.10 44.67 15.48
N LEU A 491 -37.28 43.41 15.08
CA LEU A 491 -38.24 42.50 15.71
C LEU A 491 -37.88 42.27 17.18
N TRP A 492 -36.61 42.06 17.51
CA TRP A 492 -36.13 41.87 18.87
C TRP A 492 -36.47 43.04 19.77
N GLN A 493 -36.35 44.28 19.29
CA GLN A 493 -36.78 45.48 20.03
C GLN A 493 -38.28 45.47 20.37
N ARG A 494 -39.12 44.82 19.55
CA ARG A 494 -40.56 44.62 19.83
C ARG A 494 -40.81 43.45 20.79
N PHE A 495 -40.02 42.38 20.70
CA PHE A 495 -40.18 41.18 21.52
C PHE A 495 -39.60 41.31 22.93
N ALA A 496 -38.43 41.94 23.07
CA ALA A 496 -37.69 42.01 24.33
C ALA A 496 -38.50 42.64 25.48
N PRO A 497 -39.27 43.72 25.28
CA PRO A 497 -40.12 44.30 26.34
C PRO A 497 -41.30 43.41 26.76
N LEU A 498 -41.76 42.51 25.89
CA LEU A 498 -42.87 41.58 26.18
C LEU A 498 -42.40 40.36 26.98
N LEU A 499 -41.10 40.07 26.94
CA LEU A 499 -40.49 39.07 27.80
C LEU A 499 -40.23 39.70 29.18
N PRO A 500 -40.54 38.98 30.27
CA PRO A 500 -40.52 39.57 31.59
C PRO A 500 -39.07 39.88 32.01
N GLY A 501 -38.78 41.17 32.18
CA GLY A 501 -37.51 41.64 32.74
C GLY A 501 -37.41 41.39 34.26
N GLU A 502 -38.48 41.68 35.00
CA GLU A 502 -38.54 41.49 36.46
C GLU A 502 -39.32 40.26 36.91
N GLY A 503 -40.33 39.83 36.15
CA GLY A 503 -41.12 38.63 36.44
C GLY A 503 -40.41 37.31 36.08
N LEU A 504 -40.71 36.24 36.81
CA LEU A 504 -40.16 34.89 36.53
C LEU A 504 -41.02 34.08 35.53
N ARG A 505 -42.17 34.60 35.09
CA ARG A 505 -43.10 33.90 34.19
C ARG A 505 -43.01 34.43 32.76
N ALA A 506 -42.33 33.70 31.88
CA ALA A 506 -42.32 34.02 30.44
C ALA A 506 -43.69 33.76 29.78
N PRO A 507 -44.15 34.62 28.85
CA PRO A 507 -45.36 34.37 28.07
C PRO A 507 -45.19 33.16 27.16
N ARG A 508 -46.31 32.56 26.75
CA ARG A 508 -46.33 31.48 25.75
C ARG A 508 -46.25 32.07 24.34
N VAL A 509 -45.75 31.29 23.38
CA VAL A 509 -45.68 31.70 21.96
C VAL A 509 -47.03 32.24 21.42
N HIS A 510 -48.17 31.63 21.80
CA HIS A 510 -49.49 32.11 21.35
C HIS A 510 -49.90 33.45 21.98
N GLU A 511 -49.46 33.75 23.21
CA GLU A 511 -49.72 35.03 23.88
C GLU A 511 -48.90 36.13 23.19
N LEU A 512 -47.63 35.85 22.86
CA LEU A 512 -46.78 36.75 22.08
C LEU A 512 -47.32 36.97 20.65
N SER A 513 -47.85 35.92 20.03
CA SER A 513 -48.50 35.97 18.72
C SER A 513 -49.70 36.92 18.72
N ALA A 514 -50.57 36.84 19.74
CA ALA A 514 -51.73 37.74 19.87
C ALA A 514 -51.31 39.20 20.12
N LEU A 515 -50.29 39.44 20.97
CA LEU A 515 -49.83 40.79 21.30
C LEU A 515 -49.14 41.51 20.13
N LEU A 516 -48.46 40.75 19.27
CA LEU A 516 -47.71 41.30 18.14
C LEU A 516 -48.45 41.23 16.81
N SER A 517 -49.66 40.65 16.81
CA SER A 517 -50.45 40.35 15.60
C SER A 517 -49.64 39.58 14.55
N MET A 518 -48.92 38.54 15.00
CA MET A 518 -48.07 37.69 14.17
C MET A 518 -48.51 36.23 14.24
N GLU A 519 -48.37 35.48 13.16
CA GLU A 519 -48.63 34.04 13.15
C GLU A 519 -47.77 33.28 14.18
N PRO A 520 -48.32 32.34 14.99
CA PRO A 520 -47.58 31.62 16.02
C PRO A 520 -46.31 30.92 15.52
N LYS A 521 -46.36 30.40 14.29
CA LYS A 521 -45.19 29.77 13.65
C LYS A 521 -44.07 30.79 13.39
N ALA A 522 -44.40 31.97 12.88
CA ALA A 522 -43.43 33.03 12.64
C ALA A 522 -42.78 33.52 13.94
N VAL A 523 -43.57 33.63 15.03
CA VAL A 523 -43.06 33.95 16.38
C VAL A 523 -42.08 32.89 16.87
N SER A 524 -42.44 31.60 16.77
CA SER A 524 -41.57 30.50 17.18
C SER A 524 -40.28 30.45 16.35
N ASP A 525 -40.37 30.63 15.04
CA ASP A 525 -39.21 30.62 14.15
C ASP A 525 -38.25 31.77 14.48
N PHE A 526 -38.78 32.97 14.74
CA PHE A 526 -38.01 34.12 15.21
C PHE A 526 -37.33 33.85 16.56
N LEU A 527 -38.08 33.39 17.56
CA LEU A 527 -37.53 33.13 18.91
C LEU A 527 -36.49 32.00 18.90
N ASN A 528 -36.58 31.02 18.00
CA ASN A 528 -35.53 30.03 17.79
C ASN A 528 -34.25 30.65 17.20
N ARG A 529 -34.37 31.62 16.27
CA ARG A 529 -33.21 32.38 15.79
C ARG A 529 -32.62 33.25 16.90
N ALA A 530 -33.46 33.94 17.68
CA ALA A 530 -33.03 34.71 18.84
C ALA A 530 -32.37 33.83 19.92
N ALA A 531 -32.81 32.58 20.08
CA ALA A 531 -32.19 31.63 20.98
C ALA A 531 -30.79 31.21 20.50
N ARG A 532 -30.62 30.96 19.19
CA ARG A 532 -29.31 30.70 18.58
C ARG A 532 -28.36 31.89 18.72
N ALA A 533 -28.89 33.11 18.68
CA ALA A 533 -28.15 34.34 18.92
C ALA A 533 -27.89 34.66 20.40
N GLY A 534 -28.25 33.76 21.32
CA GLY A 534 -28.04 33.93 22.77
C GLY A 534 -28.92 35.01 23.42
N ARG A 535 -29.92 35.55 22.72
CA ARG A 535 -30.84 36.57 23.25
C ARG A 535 -31.89 35.99 24.18
N VAL A 536 -32.24 34.72 24.01
CA VAL A 536 -33.19 33.97 24.85
C VAL A 536 -32.77 32.52 25.03
N HIS A 537 -33.27 31.87 26.08
CA HIS A 537 -33.17 30.43 26.31
C HIS A 537 -34.52 29.77 26.08
N ARG A 538 -34.56 28.73 25.24
CA ARG A 538 -35.75 27.92 25.04
C ARG A 538 -35.89 26.91 26.19
N VAL A 539 -36.72 27.24 27.17
CA VAL A 539 -36.96 26.41 28.37
C VAL A 539 -38.00 25.32 28.11
N ALA A 540 -38.99 25.62 27.26
CA ALA A 540 -40.00 24.66 26.84
C ALA A 540 -40.32 24.84 25.36
N ALA A 541 -41.10 23.91 24.78
CA ALA A 541 -41.43 23.93 23.35
C ALA A 541 -42.04 25.28 22.89
N ASN A 542 -42.79 25.94 23.77
CA ASN A 542 -43.52 27.19 23.52
C ASN A 542 -43.18 28.32 24.50
N ARG A 543 -42.00 28.27 25.17
CA ARG A 543 -41.57 29.31 26.11
C ARG A 543 -40.09 29.63 25.98
N TYR A 544 -39.80 30.93 25.96
CA TYR A 544 -38.47 31.48 25.81
C TYR A 544 -38.22 32.51 26.91
N PHE A 545 -37.05 32.45 27.54
CA PHE A 545 -36.70 33.27 28.70
C PHE A 545 -35.49 34.13 28.38
N LEU A 546 -35.44 35.35 28.91
CA LEU A 546 -34.24 36.17 28.82
C LEU A 546 -33.12 35.54 29.68
N PRO A 547 -31.84 35.69 29.29
CA PRO A 547 -30.70 35.22 30.09
C PRO A 547 -30.73 35.75 31.53
N GLY A 548 -31.11 37.02 31.73
CA GLY A 548 -31.27 37.61 33.07
C GLY A 548 -32.35 36.92 33.90
N THR A 549 -33.47 36.51 33.29
CA THR A 549 -34.54 35.76 33.97
C THR A 549 -34.07 34.36 34.35
N ILE A 550 -33.31 33.68 33.49
CA ILE A 550 -32.68 32.40 33.81
C ILE A 550 -31.71 32.57 34.99
N GLY A 551 -30.88 33.62 34.99
CA GLY A 551 -29.97 33.92 36.10
C GLY A 551 -30.69 34.03 37.45
N LYS A 552 -31.85 34.70 37.49
CA LYS A 552 -32.70 34.79 38.69
C LYS A 552 -33.27 33.43 39.11
N LEU A 553 -33.72 32.61 38.15
CA LEU A 553 -34.23 31.25 38.41
C LEU A 553 -33.13 30.32 38.95
N VAL A 554 -31.90 30.46 38.46
CA VAL A 554 -30.72 29.75 38.97
C VAL A 554 -30.35 30.24 40.36
N ALA A 555 -30.33 31.55 40.60
CA ALA A 555 -30.04 32.11 41.92
C ALA A 555 -31.03 31.60 42.98
N LEU A 556 -32.32 31.54 42.62
CA LEU A 556 -33.35 30.96 43.49
C LEU A 556 -33.10 29.48 43.81
N ALA A 557 -32.67 28.68 42.82
CA ALA A 557 -32.29 27.29 43.04
C ALA A 557 -31.06 27.19 43.96
N ALA A 558 -30.12 28.13 43.84
CA ALA A 558 -28.93 28.19 44.67
C ALA A 558 -29.28 28.54 46.13
N GLU A 559 -30.15 29.52 46.36
CA GLU A 559 -30.66 29.88 47.69
C GLU A 559 -31.34 28.69 48.38
N LEU A 560 -32.23 28.00 47.66
CA LEU A 560 -32.91 26.81 48.19
C LEU A 560 -31.94 25.66 48.45
N SER A 561 -30.95 25.46 47.59
CA SER A 561 -29.92 24.45 47.82
C SER A 561 -29.00 24.80 48.99
N ALA A 562 -28.82 26.07 49.33
CA ALA A 562 -28.06 26.51 50.50
C ALA A 562 -28.86 26.33 51.79
N ALA A 563 -30.18 26.57 51.76
CA ALA A 563 -31.07 26.32 52.88
C ALA A 563 -31.29 24.82 53.16
N HIS A 564 -31.15 23.97 52.14
CA HIS A 564 -31.37 22.52 52.22
C HIS A 564 -30.18 21.73 51.65
N PRO A 565 -29.18 21.36 52.48
CA PRO A 565 -27.97 20.66 52.03
C PRO A 565 -28.23 19.32 51.30
N GLU A 566 -29.30 18.62 51.67
CA GLU A 566 -29.74 17.34 51.06
C GLU A 566 -30.49 17.54 49.72
N GLY A 567 -30.81 18.80 49.36
CA GLY A 567 -31.55 19.18 48.17
C GLY A 567 -32.99 19.65 48.44
N PHE A 568 -33.57 20.37 47.49
CA PHE A 568 -34.91 20.95 47.58
C PHE A 568 -35.93 20.22 46.68
N PRO A 569 -37.20 20.08 47.10
CA PRO A 569 -38.26 19.51 46.27
C PRO A 569 -38.84 20.53 45.30
N ALA A 570 -39.43 20.06 44.20
CA ALA A 570 -40.05 20.94 43.18
C ALA A 570 -41.20 21.82 43.74
N ARG A 571 -41.90 21.34 44.78
CA ARG A 571 -42.97 22.11 45.46
C ARG A 571 -42.42 23.39 46.09
N GLU A 572 -41.27 23.30 46.73
CA GLU A 572 -40.67 24.43 47.44
C GLU A 572 -40.10 25.46 46.45
N TYR A 573 -39.47 24.97 45.37
CA TYR A 573 -39.07 25.84 44.25
C TYR A 573 -40.27 26.57 43.63
N ARG A 574 -41.41 25.89 43.48
CA ARG A 574 -42.66 26.50 43.00
C ARG A 574 -43.16 27.59 43.95
N ASP A 575 -43.26 27.28 45.24
CA ASP A 575 -43.80 28.19 46.24
C ASP A 575 -42.93 29.45 46.36
N ARG A 576 -41.61 29.32 46.18
CA ARG A 576 -40.68 30.45 46.20
C ARG A 576 -40.60 31.23 44.89
N SER A 577 -40.71 30.57 43.75
CA SER A 577 -40.71 31.23 42.42
C SER A 577 -42.07 31.82 42.04
N ALA A 578 -43.13 31.48 42.78
CA ALA A 578 -44.53 31.78 42.46
C ALA A 578 -44.97 31.31 41.05
N LEU A 579 -44.26 30.33 40.48
CA LEU A 579 -44.60 29.74 39.18
C LEU A 579 -45.72 28.70 39.32
N GLY A 580 -46.48 28.48 38.25
CA GLY A 580 -47.45 27.39 38.20
C GLY A 580 -46.76 26.03 38.13
N ARG A 581 -47.40 24.98 38.67
CA ARG A 581 -46.85 23.60 38.77
C ARG A 581 -46.16 23.12 37.49
N ASN A 582 -46.81 23.26 36.32
CA ASN A 582 -46.26 22.75 35.06
C ASN A 582 -45.01 23.53 34.63
N LEU A 583 -45.02 24.85 34.80
CA LEU A 583 -43.88 25.71 34.43
C LEU A 583 -42.68 25.47 35.35
N THR A 584 -42.92 25.22 36.64
CA THR A 584 -41.86 24.85 37.58
C THR A 584 -41.13 23.59 37.12
N ILE A 585 -41.85 22.57 36.64
CA ILE A 585 -41.23 21.34 36.14
C ILE A 585 -40.41 21.62 34.87
N GLU A 586 -40.97 22.33 33.88
CA GLU A 586 -40.26 22.71 32.65
C GLU A 586 -38.96 23.48 32.94
N VAL A 587 -39.01 24.44 33.87
CA VAL A 587 -37.83 25.22 34.28
C VAL A 587 -36.78 24.32 34.94
N LEU A 588 -37.19 23.49 35.90
CA LEU A 588 -36.26 22.60 36.61
C LEU A 588 -35.63 21.55 35.67
N GLU A 589 -36.39 21.02 34.72
CA GLU A 589 -35.85 20.11 33.69
C GLU A 589 -34.83 20.82 32.80
N TYR A 590 -35.11 22.06 32.39
CA TYR A 590 -34.14 22.87 31.66
C TYR A 590 -32.87 23.12 32.49
N LEU A 591 -32.99 23.47 33.77
CA LEU A 591 -31.83 23.68 34.65
C LEU A 591 -31.00 22.40 34.85
N ASP A 592 -31.65 21.24 34.90
CA ASP A 592 -30.99 19.93 34.97
C ASP A 592 -30.22 19.61 33.66
N GLN A 593 -30.82 19.89 32.49
CA GLN A 593 -30.22 19.70 31.17
C GLN A 593 -29.07 20.68 30.90
N ALA A 594 -29.24 21.95 31.28
CA ALA A 594 -28.22 22.99 31.17
C ALA A 594 -27.10 22.82 32.21
N GLY A 595 -27.25 21.91 33.17
CA GLY A 595 -26.21 21.54 34.13
C GLY A 595 -26.14 22.41 35.38
N TYR A 596 -27.08 23.32 35.61
CA TYR A 596 -27.14 24.13 36.84
C TYR A 596 -27.52 23.29 38.06
N THR A 597 -28.48 22.37 37.88
CA THR A 597 -28.97 21.49 38.95
C THR A 597 -28.77 20.02 38.61
N ARG A 598 -28.91 19.15 39.62
CA ARG A 598 -28.99 17.70 39.46
C ARG A 598 -30.16 17.16 40.27
N ARG A 599 -31.06 16.46 39.60
CA ARG A 599 -32.13 15.69 40.23
C ARG A 599 -31.63 14.37 40.80
N THR A 600 -31.97 14.09 42.05
CA THR A 600 -31.75 12.82 42.75
C THR A 600 -33.07 12.42 43.41
N GLY A 601 -33.79 11.46 42.82
CA GLY A 601 -35.16 11.13 43.24
C GLY A 601 -36.12 12.32 43.08
N ASP A 602 -36.77 12.71 44.18
CA ASP A 602 -37.70 13.84 44.25
C ASP A 602 -37.05 15.19 44.60
N LEU A 603 -35.74 15.17 44.92
CA LEU A 603 -34.98 16.35 45.32
C LEU A 603 -34.03 16.81 44.19
N ARG A 604 -33.67 18.09 44.23
CA ARG A 604 -32.66 18.71 43.36
C ARG A 604 -31.64 19.46 44.19
N ARG A 605 -30.40 19.47 43.71
CA ARG A 605 -29.30 20.24 44.30
C ARG A 605 -28.53 20.99 43.24
N MET A 606 -27.88 22.09 43.62
CA MET A 606 -26.93 22.77 42.72
C MET A 606 -25.77 21.84 42.37
N ARG A 607 -25.28 21.93 41.13
CA ARG A 607 -23.96 21.37 40.79
C ARG A 607 -22.90 22.37 41.23
N ALA A 608 -21.80 21.89 41.83
CA ALA A 608 -20.65 22.76 42.12
C ALA A 608 -20.14 23.38 40.80
N PRO A 609 -19.61 24.62 40.81
CA PRO A 609 -19.05 25.22 39.61
C PRO A 609 -17.93 24.32 39.05
N VAL A 610 -17.90 24.14 37.73
CA VAL A 610 -16.76 23.55 37.02
C VAL A 610 -15.67 24.60 36.85
#